data_AF-A0A932LHG5-F1
#
_entry.id   AF-A0A932LHG5-F1
#
_cell.length_a   1.000
_cell.length_b   1.000
_cell.length_c   1.000
_cell.angle_alpha   90.00
_cell.angle_beta   90.00
_cell.angle_gamma   90.00
#
_symmetry.space_group_name_H-M   'P 1'
#
loop_
_entity.id
_entity.type
_entity.pdbx_description
1 polymer ?
#
loop_
_entity_poly.entity_id
_entity_poly.type
_entity_poly.pdbx_seq_one_letter_code
_entity_poly.pdbx_strand_id
1 'polypeptide(L)'
;MSTMSREVDEDRFFTTSKEAAFACKQAENVKEWREEFARFLAFVNTWCTAHSADVSMAYLGIREDGLKVFLVTPGSEYRFDFDDAVTDLDIQLAQKFTKVPAIVLHVPSTPHTNLSSFFPPESALVIYGQQQRAQSEGSA
;
A
#
# COMPACT_ATOMS: atom_id res chain seq x y z
N MET A 1 -36.98 -53.75 1.93
CA MET A 1 -36.41 -52.79 0.97
C MET A 1 -36.01 -51.55 1.74
N SER A 2 -34.73 -51.40 2.08
CA SER A 2 -34.19 -50.19 2.73
C SER A 2 -32.75 -49.99 2.27
N THR A 3 -32.58 -49.22 1.20
CA THR A 3 -31.29 -48.75 0.70
C THR A 3 -31.48 -47.35 0.16
N MET A 4 -31.57 -46.35 1.04
CA MET A 4 -31.57 -44.93 0.68
C MET A 4 -31.13 -44.10 1.90
N SER A 5 -29.84 -44.10 2.23
CA SER A 5 -29.28 -43.13 3.19
C SER A 5 -27.78 -42.83 3.03
N ARG A 6 -27.09 -43.40 2.03
CA ARG A 6 -25.62 -43.33 1.98
C ARG A 6 -25.05 -42.20 1.12
N GLU A 7 -25.76 -41.77 0.07
CA GLU A 7 -25.27 -40.75 -0.88
C GLU A 7 -25.38 -39.31 -0.36
N VAL A 8 -26.35 -39.02 0.52
CA VAL A 8 -26.59 -37.64 1.01
C VAL A 8 -25.51 -37.17 2.00
N ASP A 9 -24.86 -38.10 2.69
CA ASP A 9 -23.87 -37.78 3.72
C ASP A 9 -22.48 -37.52 3.12
N GLU A 10 -22.11 -38.26 2.06
CA GLU A 10 -20.87 -38.05 1.31
C GLU A 10 -20.85 -36.68 0.61
N ASP A 11 -21.97 -36.26 0.00
CA ASP A 11 -22.09 -34.96 -0.66
C ASP A 11 -21.97 -33.77 0.32
N ARG A 12 -22.47 -33.93 1.56
CA ARG A 12 -22.34 -32.91 2.62
C ARG A 12 -20.91 -32.77 3.11
N PHE A 13 -20.19 -33.89 3.27
CA PHE A 13 -18.78 -33.87 3.64
C PHE A 13 -17.89 -33.26 2.55
N PHE A 14 -18.15 -33.57 1.28
CA PHE A 14 -17.42 -32.98 0.15
C PHE A 14 -17.66 -31.48 0.00
N THR A 15 -18.90 -31.03 0.21
CA THR A 15 -19.24 -29.59 0.16
C THR A 15 -18.56 -28.82 1.29
N THR A 16 -18.64 -29.33 2.52
CA THR A 16 -18.04 -28.70 3.71
C THR A 16 -16.51 -28.67 3.62
N SER A 17 -15.88 -29.73 3.09
CA SER A 17 -14.42 -29.78 2.93
C SER A 17 -13.92 -28.79 1.88
N LYS A 18 -14.68 -28.55 0.80
CA LYS A 18 -14.36 -27.53 -0.21
C LYS A 18 -14.48 -26.12 0.36
N GLU A 19 -15.51 -25.86 1.15
CA GLU A 19 -15.71 -24.56 1.82
C GLU A 19 -14.61 -24.29 2.85
N ALA A 20 -14.24 -25.28 3.65
CA ALA A 20 -13.12 -25.18 4.58
C ALA A 20 -11.78 -24.96 3.84
N ALA A 21 -11.50 -25.70 2.77
CA ALA A 21 -10.31 -25.49 1.95
C ALA A 21 -10.26 -24.09 1.30
N PHE A 22 -11.41 -23.60 0.85
CA PHE A 22 -11.54 -22.25 0.29
C PHE A 22 -11.33 -21.17 1.36
N ALA A 23 -11.87 -21.34 2.56
CA ALA A 23 -11.66 -20.44 3.69
C ALA A 23 -10.19 -20.44 4.15
N CYS A 24 -9.57 -21.62 4.25
CA CYS A 24 -8.15 -21.77 4.56
C CYS A 24 -7.28 -21.08 3.50
N LYS A 25 -7.54 -21.29 2.21
CA LYS A 25 -6.82 -20.64 1.12
C LYS A 25 -6.97 -19.12 1.15
N GLN A 26 -8.17 -18.60 1.43
CA GLN A 26 -8.37 -17.16 1.59
C GLN A 26 -7.61 -16.63 2.81
N ALA A 27 -7.62 -17.34 3.94
CA ALA A 27 -6.89 -16.95 5.13
C ALA A 27 -5.36 -16.96 4.91
N GLU A 28 -4.84 -17.97 4.21
CA GLU A 28 -3.43 -18.05 3.80
C GLU A 28 -3.07 -16.89 2.87
N ASN A 29 -3.86 -16.63 1.83
CA ASN A 29 -3.65 -15.50 0.93
C ASN A 29 -3.62 -14.16 1.69
N VAL A 30 -4.52 -13.97 2.66
CA VAL A 30 -4.55 -12.75 3.49
C VAL A 30 -3.31 -12.65 4.38
N LYS A 31 -2.86 -13.77 4.96
CA LYS A 31 -1.64 -13.80 5.79
C LYS A 31 -0.41 -13.45 4.95
N GLU A 32 -0.23 -14.10 3.82
CA GLU A 32 0.90 -13.85 2.92
C GLU A 32 0.88 -12.42 2.39
N TRP A 33 -0.30 -11.90 2.02
CA TRP A 33 -0.45 -10.51 1.60
C TRP A 33 -0.05 -9.53 2.71
N ARG A 34 -0.46 -9.79 3.96
CA ARG A 34 -0.08 -8.94 5.12
C ARG A 34 1.42 -8.97 5.39
N GLU A 35 2.05 -10.13 5.31
CA GLU A 35 3.50 -10.28 5.48
C GLU A 35 4.26 -9.55 4.37
N GLU A 36 3.78 -9.63 3.13
CA GLU A 36 4.35 -8.92 1.99
C GLU A 36 4.13 -7.40 2.10
N PHE A 37 2.95 -6.97 2.54
CA PHE A 37 2.63 -5.57 2.80
C PHE A 37 3.51 -4.94 3.88
N ALA A 38 3.78 -5.66 4.97
CA ALA A 38 4.70 -5.20 6.01
C ALA A 38 6.14 -5.03 5.47
N ARG A 39 6.62 -5.98 4.66
CA ARG A 39 7.94 -5.90 4.01
C ARG A 39 8.00 -4.78 2.97
N PHE A 40 6.91 -4.56 2.23
CA PHE A 40 6.75 -3.45 1.29
C PHE A 40 6.92 -2.11 2.01
N LEU A 41 6.20 -1.88 3.11
CA LEU A 41 6.29 -0.65 3.89
C LEU A 41 7.71 -0.42 4.44
N ALA A 42 8.33 -1.47 4.99
CA ALA A 42 9.70 -1.39 5.51
C ALA A 42 10.72 -1.08 4.39
N PHE A 43 10.54 -1.66 3.21
CA PHE A 43 11.39 -1.40 2.06
C PHE A 43 11.29 0.05 1.59
N VAL A 44 10.07 0.57 1.43
CA VAL A 44 9.86 1.98 1.04
C VAL A 44 10.45 2.93 2.10
N ASN A 45 10.22 2.66 3.39
CA ASN A 45 10.80 3.47 4.47
C ASN A 45 12.35 3.45 4.44
N THR A 46 12.95 2.29 4.23
CA THR A 46 14.41 2.14 4.12
C THR A 46 14.95 2.91 2.92
N TRP A 47 14.29 2.82 1.77
CA TRP A 47 14.67 3.56 0.57
C TRP A 47 14.57 5.07 0.79
N CYS A 48 13.48 5.55 1.41
CA CYS A 48 13.31 6.98 1.73
C CYS A 48 14.39 7.48 2.71
N THR A 49 14.81 6.64 3.65
CA THR A 49 15.90 6.96 4.59
C THR A 49 17.23 7.15 3.85
N ALA A 50 17.53 6.28 2.88
CA ALA A 50 18.72 6.39 2.05
C ALA A 50 18.70 7.62 1.11
N HIS A 51 17.51 8.10 0.76
CA HIS A 51 17.29 9.30 -0.09
C HIS A 51 16.75 10.48 0.73
N SER A 52 17.10 10.56 2.02
CA SER A 52 16.57 11.57 2.95
C SER A 52 16.92 13.02 2.57
N ALA A 53 17.93 13.22 1.73
CA ALA A 53 18.24 14.53 1.15
C ALA A 53 17.22 14.97 0.07
N ASP A 54 16.61 14.00 -0.62
CA ASP A 54 15.71 14.22 -1.76
C ASP A 54 14.24 13.99 -1.41
N VAL A 55 13.95 13.28 -0.32
CA VAL A 55 12.59 12.92 0.11
C VAL A 55 12.33 13.49 1.50
N SER A 56 11.30 14.34 1.59
CA SER A 56 10.83 14.91 2.85
C SER A 56 9.80 14.02 3.55
N MET A 57 8.88 13.44 2.79
CA MET A 57 7.79 12.59 3.28
C MET A 57 7.48 11.49 2.27
N ALA A 58 6.94 10.37 2.74
CA ALA A 58 6.33 9.37 1.87
C ALA A 58 5.00 8.89 2.43
N TYR A 59 4.00 8.78 1.55
CA TYR A 59 2.65 8.36 1.89
C TYR A 59 2.22 7.17 1.04
N LEU A 60 1.38 6.31 1.63
CA LEU A 60 0.66 5.28 0.90
C LEU A 60 -0.83 5.65 0.87
N GLY A 61 -1.36 5.87 -0.33
CA GLY A 61 -2.77 6.05 -0.57
C GLY A 61 -3.39 4.84 -1.28
N ILE A 62 -4.69 4.64 -1.07
CA ILE A 62 -5.50 3.67 -1.82
C ILE A 62 -6.40 4.45 -2.79
N ARG A 63 -6.39 4.06 -4.06
CA ARG A 63 -7.20 4.65 -5.14
C ARG A 63 -7.94 3.56 -5.90
N GLU A 64 -8.79 3.99 -6.83
CA GLU A 64 -9.61 3.09 -7.66
C GLU A 64 -8.77 2.07 -8.43
N ASP A 65 -7.55 2.45 -8.83
CA ASP A 65 -6.58 1.64 -9.57
C ASP A 65 -5.55 0.91 -8.68
N GLY A 66 -5.67 1.02 -7.35
CA GLY A 66 -4.83 0.29 -6.40
C GLY A 66 -4.01 1.16 -5.46
N LEU A 67 -2.86 0.63 -5.03
CA LEU A 67 -1.98 1.31 -4.08
C LEU A 67 -1.09 2.33 -4.79
N LYS A 68 -0.91 3.50 -4.17
CA LYS A 68 -0.01 4.54 -4.66
C LYS A 68 0.92 5.01 -3.57
N VAL A 69 2.23 4.97 -3.86
CA VAL A 69 3.26 5.57 -3.01
C VAL A 69 3.51 6.98 -3.51
N PHE A 70 3.25 7.98 -2.67
CA PHE A 70 3.53 9.38 -2.97
C PHE A 70 4.79 9.81 -2.24
N LEU A 71 5.85 10.09 -3.00
CA LEU A 71 7.10 10.65 -2.51
C LEU A 71 7.03 12.17 -2.58
N VAL A 72 7.23 12.85 -1.46
CA VAL A 72 7.22 14.31 -1.41
C VAL A 72 8.66 14.83 -1.41
N THR A 73 9.06 15.51 -2.47
CA THR A 73 10.39 16.11 -2.60
C THR A 73 10.42 17.52 -2.02
N PRO A 74 11.53 17.98 -1.43
CA PRO A 74 11.63 19.36 -0.95
C PRO A 74 11.57 20.34 -2.13
N GLY A 75 10.98 21.52 -1.89
CA GLY A 75 10.82 22.57 -2.91
C GLY A 75 9.44 22.55 -3.59
N SER A 76 9.09 23.68 -4.19
CA SER A 76 7.77 23.92 -4.80
C SER A 76 7.66 23.46 -6.25
N GLU A 77 8.77 23.02 -6.85
CA GLU A 77 8.86 22.66 -8.26
C GLU A 77 9.14 21.16 -8.43
N TYR A 78 8.68 20.64 -9.57
CA TYR A 78 8.90 19.25 -9.96
C TYR A 78 10.40 18.99 -10.20
N ARG A 79 10.92 17.89 -9.65
CA ARG A 79 12.34 17.52 -9.71
C ARG A 79 12.58 16.46 -10.76
N PHE A 80 12.80 16.88 -12.01
CA PHE A 80 13.11 15.97 -13.12
C PHE A 80 14.39 15.15 -12.90
N ASP A 81 15.35 15.69 -12.15
CA ASP A 81 16.59 15.01 -11.77
C ASP A 81 16.34 13.79 -10.85
N PHE A 82 15.15 13.70 -10.25
CA PHE A 82 14.77 12.62 -9.34
C PHE A 82 13.92 11.53 -10.01
N ASP A 83 13.49 11.73 -11.26
CA ASP A 83 12.59 10.80 -11.96
C ASP A 83 13.17 9.41 -12.17
N ASP A 84 14.46 9.33 -12.49
CA ASP A 84 15.16 8.04 -12.66
C ASP A 84 15.14 7.25 -11.35
N ALA A 85 15.37 7.92 -10.21
CA ALA A 85 15.34 7.28 -8.89
C ALA A 85 13.93 6.79 -8.51
N VAL A 86 12.90 7.56 -8.87
CA VAL A 86 11.49 7.19 -8.66
C VAL A 86 11.11 5.98 -9.52
N THR A 87 11.53 5.99 -10.78
CA THR A 87 11.30 4.88 -11.73
C THR A 87 12.01 3.61 -11.27
N ASP A 88 13.25 3.72 -10.82
CA ASP A 88 14.00 2.60 -10.26
C ASP A 88 13.33 2.02 -9.01
N LEU A 89 12.75 2.87 -8.16
CA LEU A 89 11.97 2.40 -7.02
C LEU A 89 10.72 1.66 -7.46
N ASP A 90 9.97 2.19 -8.41
CA ASP A 90 8.75 1.56 -8.94
C ASP A 90 9.03 0.16 -9.51
N ILE A 91 10.09 0.03 -10.32
CA ILE A 91 10.56 -1.25 -10.86
C ILE A 91 10.93 -2.22 -9.73
N GLN A 92 11.68 -1.76 -8.73
CA GLN A 92 12.07 -2.60 -7.59
C GLN A 92 10.87 -3.07 -6.78
N LEU A 93 9.87 -2.22 -6.59
CA LEU A 93 8.65 -2.59 -5.88
C LEU A 93 7.87 -3.65 -6.66
N ALA A 94 7.67 -3.45 -7.96
CA ALA A 94 6.97 -4.40 -8.83
C ALA A 94 7.65 -5.78 -8.89
N GLN A 95 8.99 -5.81 -8.88
CA GLN A 95 9.76 -7.06 -8.88
C GLN A 95 9.72 -7.80 -7.54
N LYS A 96 9.75 -7.07 -6.42
CA LYS A 96 9.87 -7.65 -5.07
C LYS A 96 8.53 -7.99 -4.43
N PHE A 97 7.46 -7.27 -4.79
CA PHE A 97 6.17 -7.31 -4.09
C PHE A 97 5.00 -7.58 -5.05
N THR A 98 4.94 -8.80 -5.60
CA THR A 98 3.94 -9.19 -6.60
C THR A 98 2.51 -9.28 -6.05
N LYS A 99 2.34 -9.47 -4.74
CA LYS A 99 1.01 -9.47 -4.08
C LYS A 99 0.55 -8.07 -3.68
N VAL A 100 1.44 -7.08 -3.70
CA VAL A 100 1.19 -5.70 -3.29
C VAL A 100 1.57 -4.77 -4.45
N PRO A 101 0.84 -4.82 -5.59
CA PRO A 101 1.11 -3.93 -6.70
C PRO A 101 0.85 -2.49 -6.28
N ALA A 102 1.85 -1.64 -6.48
CA ALA A 102 1.77 -0.22 -6.18
C ALA A 102 2.46 0.57 -7.30
N ILE A 103 1.99 1.78 -7.52
CA ILE A 103 2.64 2.76 -8.41
C ILE A 103 3.31 3.83 -7.55
N VAL A 104 4.53 4.20 -7.91
CA VAL A 104 5.23 5.32 -7.26
C VAL A 104 4.99 6.60 -8.05
N LEU A 105 4.59 7.64 -7.33
CA LEU A 105 4.45 9.00 -7.84
C LEU A 105 5.29 9.93 -6.98
N HIS A 106 5.95 10.91 -7.61
CA HIS A 106 6.61 11.98 -6.88
C HIS A 106 5.82 13.28 -7.00
N VAL A 107 5.79 14.06 -5.93
CA VAL A 107 5.10 15.35 -5.87
C VAL A 107 5.99 16.38 -5.17
N PRO A 108 5.99 17.65 -5.61
CA PRO A 108 6.72 18.71 -4.93
C PRO A 108 6.10 19.02 -3.57
N SER A 109 6.92 19.48 -2.64
CA SER A 109 6.48 20.04 -1.37
C SER A 109 5.83 21.41 -1.62
N THR A 110 4.52 21.40 -1.76
CA THR A 110 3.71 22.62 -1.75
C THR A 110 3.27 22.96 -0.32
N PRO A 111 3.01 24.25 0.01
CA PRO A 111 2.32 24.59 1.25
C PRO A 111 1.11 23.67 1.47
N HIS A 112 0.93 23.19 2.70
CA HIS A 112 0.07 22.05 3.09
C HIS A 112 -1.34 22.03 2.49
N THR A 113 -1.87 23.17 2.06
CA THR A 113 -3.15 23.33 1.36
C THR A 113 -3.23 22.69 -0.03
N ASN A 114 -2.15 22.15 -0.61
CA ASN A 114 -2.16 21.63 -1.99
C ASN A 114 -1.80 20.14 -2.16
N LEU A 115 -1.39 19.41 -1.11
CA LEU A 115 -1.22 17.95 -1.22
C LEU A 115 -2.55 17.25 -1.50
N SER A 116 -3.66 17.79 -0.98
CA SER A 116 -5.03 17.34 -1.24
C SER A 116 -5.39 17.34 -2.73
N SER A 117 -4.73 18.14 -3.55
CA SER A 117 -4.90 18.15 -5.02
C SER A 117 -4.35 16.88 -5.68
N PHE A 118 -3.40 16.20 -5.03
CA PHE A 118 -2.83 14.93 -5.48
C PHE A 118 -3.45 13.74 -4.73
N PHE A 119 -3.57 13.87 -3.40
CA PHE A 119 -4.16 12.86 -2.55
C PHE A 119 -4.65 13.46 -1.22
N PRO A 120 -5.80 13.04 -0.64
CA PRO A 120 -6.14 13.31 0.76
C PRO A 120 -5.11 12.73 1.75
N PRO A 121 -4.19 13.55 2.32
CA PRO A 121 -3.16 13.06 3.23
C PRO A 121 -3.72 12.50 4.54
N GLU A 122 -4.91 12.93 4.96
CA GLU A 122 -5.62 12.45 6.15
C GLU A 122 -6.09 10.99 6.05
N SER A 123 -6.28 10.50 4.83
CA SER A 123 -6.67 9.11 4.55
C SER A 123 -5.48 8.22 4.19
N ALA A 124 -4.30 8.82 4.02
CA ALA A 124 -3.10 8.14 3.59
C ALA A 124 -2.28 7.66 4.80
N LEU A 125 -1.64 6.50 4.65
CA LEU A 125 -0.69 6.00 5.64
C LEU A 125 0.65 6.70 5.45
N VAL A 126 1.18 7.32 6.50
CA VAL A 126 2.55 7.86 6.49
C VAL A 126 3.54 6.71 6.59
N ILE A 127 4.41 6.59 5.58
CA ILE A 127 5.47 5.57 5.53
C ILE A 127 6.79 6.15 6.04
N TYR A 128 7.07 7.42 5.73
CA TYR A 128 8.31 8.11 6.07
C TYR A 128 8.07 9.61 6.33
N GLY A 129 8.88 10.18 7.23
CA GLY A 129 8.80 11.57 7.66
C GLY A 129 7.82 11.79 8.81
N GLN A 130 7.84 13.00 9.40
CA GLN A 130 6.87 13.40 10.42
C GLN A 130 5.79 14.27 9.81
N GLN A 131 4.53 13.87 9.97
CA GLN A 131 3.41 14.73 9.63
C GLN A 131 3.47 15.95 10.55
N GLN A 132 3.86 17.11 10.02
CA GLN A 132 3.71 18.35 10.75
C GLN A 132 2.22 18.54 10.99
N ARG A 133 1.78 18.36 12.25
CA ARG A 133 0.45 18.79 12.66
C ARG A 133 0.41 20.28 12.42
N ALA A 134 -0.37 20.72 11.44
CA ALA A 134 -0.68 22.12 11.27
C ALA A 134 -1.14 22.63 12.64
N GLN A 135 -0.39 23.57 13.21
CA GLN A 135 -0.86 24.33 14.34
C GLN A 135 -2.14 25.03 13.87
N SER A 136 -3.25 24.62 14.46
CA SER A 136 -4.51 25.35 14.39
C SER A 136 -4.30 26.69 15.10
N GLU A 137 -3.87 27.71 14.34
CA GLU A 137 -4.08 29.12 14.67
C GLU A 137 -5.47 29.48 14.10
N GLY A 138 -6.53 29.71 14.87
CA GLY A 138 -6.53 30.12 16.27
C GLY A 138 -6.03 31.55 16.41
N SER A 139 -6.45 32.48 15.53
CA SER A 139 -6.26 33.91 15.77
C SER A 139 -7.52 34.69 15.43
N ALA A 140 -8.21 35.06 16.53
CA ALA A 140 -9.10 36.21 16.80
C ALA A 140 -10.04 36.73 15.70
#